data_AF-A0AA38NXU3-F1
#
_entry.id   AF-A0AA38NXU3-F1
#
_cell.length_a   1.000
_cell.length_b   1.000
_cell.length_c   1.000
_cell.angle_alpha   90.00
_cell.angle_beta   90.00
_cell.angle_gamma   90.00
#
_symmetry.space_group_name_H-M   'P 1'
#
loop_
_entity.id
_entity.type
_entity.pdbx_description
1 polymer ?
#
loop_
_entity_poly.entity_id
_entity_poly.type
_entity_poly.pdbx_seq_one_letter_code
_entity_poly.pdbx_strand_id
1 'polypeptide(L)'
;FLSTSVISHLTKKSNREGKSRSQSWSDAKNMLEALREREGRCWITTATVPITTGHIVPKRTGDAQARLIYEAFTDRPAPAGMTALYPEFGILLDLNMEYWFDDYWIGFRYIGNESYAVHNFYKETVGTFGTTYSDVLAEHGGWEDLHGKVITTPNPASPINPPPGLFRWHYLQCVIRKFSTTDYQNIAHIALYEKSVPMKGDSEDEGTDSEADWPSAIFDRGRMAYAEAQLEAERMDAVAQWIASS
;
A
#
# COMPACT_ATOMS: atom_id res chain seq x y z
N PHE A 1 10.22 -27.48 -11.88
CA PHE A 1 10.26 -26.05 -11.54
C PHE A 1 9.95 -25.91 -10.06
N LEU A 2 10.98 -25.72 -9.24
CA LEU A 2 10.80 -25.49 -7.80
C LEU A 2 10.16 -24.12 -7.63
N SER A 3 8.87 -24.10 -7.29
CA SER A 3 8.19 -22.89 -6.87
C SER A 3 8.75 -22.52 -5.49
N THR A 4 9.69 -21.57 -5.47
CA THR A 4 10.03 -20.85 -4.25
C THR A 4 8.76 -20.16 -3.78
N SER A 5 8.17 -20.65 -2.69
CA SER A 5 7.07 -19.95 -2.03
C SER A 5 7.61 -18.61 -1.54
N VAL A 6 7.23 -17.52 -2.22
CA VAL A 6 7.47 -16.17 -1.70
C VAL A 6 6.46 -15.97 -0.57
N ILE A 7 6.91 -16.20 0.66
CA ILE A 7 6.11 -15.87 1.83
C ILE A 7 6.32 -14.37 2.10
N SER A 8 5.45 -13.53 1.55
CA SER A 8 5.45 -12.09 1.88
C SER A 8 4.79 -11.90 3.25
N HIS A 9 5.60 -11.82 4.30
CA HIS A 9 5.13 -11.40 5.62
C HIS A 9 5.22 -9.87 5.70
N LEU A 10 4.08 -9.20 5.75
CA LEU A 10 3.94 -7.76 5.70
C LEU A 10 3.76 -7.20 7.10
N THR A 11 4.91 -6.86 7.66
CA THR A 11 5.02 -6.65 9.09
C THR A 11 5.54 -5.28 9.47
N LYS A 12 4.91 -4.63 10.47
CA LYS A 12 5.20 -3.24 10.89
C LYS A 12 5.89 -3.18 12.26
N LYS A 13 6.95 -2.35 12.34
CA LYS A 13 7.58 -1.83 13.58
C LYS A 13 6.62 -0.85 14.29
N SER A 14 6.35 -1.05 15.58
CA SER A 14 5.73 0.00 16.41
C SER A 14 6.47 0.22 17.72
N ASN A 15 6.39 1.49 18.15
CA ASN A 15 6.79 2.12 19.39
C ASN A 15 8.22 2.71 19.39
N ARG A 16 8.30 3.94 18.86
CA ARG A 16 9.31 4.97 19.19
C ARG A 16 10.74 4.89 18.66
N GLU A 17 11.14 3.89 17.89
CA GLU A 17 12.38 3.97 17.10
C GLU A 17 12.07 4.39 15.68
N GLY A 18 12.36 5.67 15.37
CA GLY A 18 12.18 6.22 14.04
C GLY A 18 10.84 6.93 13.84
N LYS A 19 10.45 7.82 14.76
CA LYS A 19 9.92 9.11 14.26
C LYS A 19 10.98 9.60 13.28
N SER A 20 10.79 9.41 11.98
CA SER A 20 11.42 10.31 11.03
C SER A 20 10.87 11.66 11.43
N ARG A 21 11.70 12.40 12.15
CA ARG A 21 11.41 13.68 12.79
C ARG A 21 11.22 14.78 11.74
N SER A 22 10.95 14.41 10.48
CA SER A 22 10.85 15.27 9.31
C SER A 22 10.58 14.46 8.01
N GLN A 23 9.55 13.61 7.91
CA GLN A 23 9.00 13.39 6.56
C GLN A 23 8.18 14.62 6.26
N SER A 24 8.86 15.55 5.61
CA SER A 24 8.48 16.94 5.56
C SER A 24 7.15 17.07 4.82
N TRP A 25 6.31 18.00 5.24
CA TRP A 25 5.13 18.39 4.48
C TRP A 25 5.48 18.69 3.00
N SER A 26 6.71 19.14 2.73
CA SER A 26 7.24 19.26 1.37
C SER A 26 7.30 17.93 0.60
N ASP A 27 7.67 16.81 1.20
CA ASP A 27 7.78 15.53 0.47
C ASP A 27 6.41 15.00 0.04
N ALA A 28 5.42 15.10 0.93
CA ALA A 28 4.04 14.70 0.62
C ALA A 28 3.44 15.62 -0.46
N LYS A 29 3.70 16.92 -0.35
CA LYS A 29 3.32 17.90 -1.37
C LYS A 29 3.98 17.62 -2.72
N ASN A 30 5.29 17.32 -2.73
CA ASN A 30 6.03 16.97 -3.94
C ASN A 30 5.46 15.71 -4.61
N MET A 31 5.10 14.69 -3.81
CA MET A 31 4.44 13.49 -4.31
C MET A 31 3.09 13.85 -4.95
N LEU A 32 2.23 14.62 -4.26
CA LEU A 32 0.94 15.05 -4.81
C LEU A 32 1.10 15.86 -6.12
N GLU A 33 2.07 16.77 -6.18
CA GLU A 33 2.37 17.53 -7.40
C GLU A 33 2.81 16.61 -8.54
N ALA A 34 3.73 15.67 -8.28
CA ALA A 34 4.14 14.67 -9.26
C ALA A 34 2.98 13.79 -9.74
N LEU A 35 2.06 13.41 -8.86
CA LEU A 35 0.87 12.64 -9.21
C LEU A 35 -0.12 13.46 -10.06
N ARG A 36 -0.30 14.75 -9.74
CA ARG A 36 -1.11 15.67 -10.56
C ARG A 36 -0.54 15.85 -11.95
N GLU A 37 0.78 15.99 -12.08
CA GLU A 37 1.46 16.04 -13.38
C GLU A 37 1.34 14.72 -14.14
N ARG A 38 1.49 13.59 -13.43
CA ARG A 38 1.39 12.26 -14.03
C ARG A 38 -0.01 11.98 -14.56
N GLU A 39 -1.05 12.24 -13.78
CA GLU A 39 -2.39 11.67 -14.01
C GLU A 39 -3.47 12.71 -14.29
N GLY A 40 -3.39 13.88 -13.66
CA GLY A 40 -4.34 14.99 -13.79
C GLY A 40 -5.79 14.72 -13.32
N ARG A 41 -6.15 13.47 -13.01
CA ARG A 41 -7.51 13.04 -12.67
C ARG A 41 -7.53 11.77 -11.82
N CYS A 42 -8.64 11.55 -11.11
CA CYS A 42 -8.92 10.34 -10.34
C CYS A 42 -8.92 9.10 -11.23
N TRP A 43 -8.31 8.00 -10.74
CA TRP A 43 -8.27 6.70 -11.44
C TRP A 43 -9.66 6.08 -11.66
N ILE A 44 -10.59 6.28 -10.71
CA ILE A 44 -11.90 5.61 -10.71
C ILE A 44 -12.97 6.47 -11.37
N THR A 45 -13.17 7.69 -10.86
CA THR A 45 -14.25 8.59 -11.29
C THR A 45 -13.88 9.48 -12.45
N THR A 46 -12.59 9.57 -12.80
CA THR A 46 -12.05 10.53 -13.77
C THR A 46 -12.21 12.01 -13.38
N ALA A 47 -12.70 12.28 -12.16
CA ALA A 47 -12.84 13.61 -11.63
C ALA A 47 -11.46 14.30 -11.50
N THR A 48 -11.39 15.59 -11.78
CA THR A 48 -10.16 16.37 -11.66
C THR A 48 -10.08 17.11 -10.32
N VAL A 49 -11.21 17.33 -9.65
CA VAL A 49 -11.34 17.92 -8.31
C VAL A 49 -12.65 17.49 -7.63
N PRO A 50 -12.71 17.39 -6.28
CA PRO A 50 -11.57 17.33 -5.38
C PRO A 50 -10.85 15.97 -5.48
N ILE A 51 -9.51 16.00 -5.51
CA ILE A 51 -8.65 14.81 -5.58
C ILE A 51 -7.57 14.86 -4.50
N THR A 52 -7.20 13.70 -4.00
CA THR A 52 -6.19 13.45 -2.96
C THR A 52 -5.29 12.29 -3.39
N THR A 53 -4.22 12.05 -2.63
CA THR A 53 -3.27 10.96 -2.86
C THR A 53 -3.71 9.71 -2.10
N GLY A 54 -4.17 8.69 -2.83
CA GLY A 54 -4.29 7.33 -2.29
C GLY A 54 -2.92 6.66 -2.28
N HIS A 55 -2.49 6.13 -1.14
CA HIS A 55 -1.19 5.47 -1.02
C HIS A 55 -1.34 3.96 -1.26
N ILE A 56 -0.76 3.45 -2.34
CA ILE A 56 -0.72 2.00 -2.60
C ILE A 56 0.06 1.30 -1.49
N VAL A 57 1.18 1.88 -1.05
CA VAL A 57 1.97 1.46 0.11
C VAL A 57 1.84 2.54 1.19
N PRO A 58 1.37 2.23 2.42
CA PRO A 58 1.11 3.22 3.46
C PRO A 58 2.37 4.02 3.81
N LYS A 59 2.24 5.32 4.07
CA LYS A 59 3.38 6.20 4.42
C LYS A 59 4.10 5.68 5.66
N ARG A 60 3.32 5.29 6.68
CA ARG A 60 3.84 4.74 7.95
C ARG A 60 4.54 3.38 7.85
N THR A 61 4.60 2.78 6.66
CA THR A 61 5.43 1.60 6.38
C THR A 61 6.91 1.93 6.56
N GLY A 62 7.30 3.18 6.27
CA GLY A 62 8.68 3.63 6.31
C GLY A 62 9.49 3.18 5.10
N ASP A 63 10.57 3.90 4.81
CA ASP A 63 11.32 3.76 3.55
C ASP A 63 11.93 2.37 3.36
N ALA A 64 12.52 1.80 4.42
CA ALA A 64 13.14 0.48 4.36
C ALA A 64 12.14 -0.62 3.95
N GLN A 65 10.96 -0.64 4.59
CA GLN A 65 9.93 -1.63 4.30
C GLN A 65 9.25 -1.36 2.95
N ALA A 66 9.07 -0.09 2.56
CA ALA A 66 8.55 0.26 1.24
C ALA A 66 9.45 -0.26 0.12
N ARG A 67 10.78 -0.15 0.28
CA ARG A 67 11.76 -0.73 -0.65
C ARG A 67 11.67 -2.25 -0.73
N LEU A 68 11.55 -2.95 0.40
CA LEU A 68 11.38 -4.41 0.41
C LEU A 68 10.08 -4.84 -0.29
N ILE A 69 8.98 -4.11 -0.07
CA ILE A 69 7.71 -4.35 -0.77
C ILE A 69 7.89 -4.17 -2.28
N TYR A 70 8.54 -3.09 -2.68
CA TYR A 70 8.81 -2.81 -4.08
C TYR A 70 9.59 -3.95 -4.74
N GLU A 71 10.69 -4.36 -4.13
CA GLU A 71 11.55 -5.42 -4.66
C GLU A 71 10.81 -6.76 -4.74
N ALA A 72 10.10 -7.12 -3.67
CA ALA A 72 9.40 -8.40 -3.57
C ALA A 72 8.20 -8.52 -4.52
N PHE A 73 7.51 -7.42 -4.81
CA PHE A 73 6.27 -7.46 -5.60
C PHE A 73 6.44 -7.04 -7.05
N THR A 74 7.52 -6.33 -7.39
CA THR A 74 7.73 -5.81 -8.74
C THR A 74 8.83 -6.55 -9.51
N ASP A 75 9.57 -7.46 -8.87
CA ASP A 75 10.74 -8.15 -9.43
C ASP A 75 11.83 -7.18 -9.95
N ARG A 76 11.87 -5.96 -9.42
CA ARG A 76 12.83 -4.90 -9.79
C ARG A 76 13.56 -4.40 -8.54
N PRO A 77 14.85 -4.05 -8.63
CA PRO A 77 15.56 -3.42 -7.52
C PRO A 77 14.90 -2.07 -7.17
N ALA A 78 14.82 -1.72 -5.89
CA ALA A 78 14.27 -0.43 -5.49
C ALA A 78 15.22 0.71 -5.93
N PRO A 79 14.73 1.74 -6.65
CA PRO A 79 15.50 2.91 -7.03
C PRO A 79 16.31 3.52 -5.88
N ALA A 80 17.48 4.05 -6.18
CA ALA A 80 18.28 4.77 -5.18
C ALA A 80 17.48 5.96 -4.62
N GLY A 81 17.45 6.12 -3.29
CA GLY A 81 16.69 7.18 -2.64
C GLY A 81 15.17 7.00 -2.64
N MET A 82 14.64 5.84 -3.03
CA MET A 82 13.22 5.53 -2.87
C MET A 82 12.80 5.63 -1.40
N THR A 83 11.77 6.45 -1.16
CA THR A 83 11.11 6.65 0.14
C THR A 83 9.68 6.11 0.10
N ALA A 84 8.99 6.04 1.23
CA ALA A 84 7.57 5.69 1.28
C ALA A 84 6.66 6.71 0.55
N LEU A 85 7.18 7.90 0.20
CA LEU A 85 6.50 8.94 -0.57
C LEU A 85 6.94 8.98 -2.04
N TYR A 86 7.52 7.89 -2.54
CA TYR A 86 7.90 7.79 -3.95
C TYR A 86 6.64 7.80 -4.85
N PRO A 87 6.61 8.54 -5.98
CA PRO A 87 5.39 8.67 -6.79
C PRO A 87 4.78 7.35 -7.28
N GLU A 88 5.57 6.30 -7.50
CA GLU A 88 5.05 4.95 -7.85
C GLU A 88 4.20 4.33 -6.71
N PHE A 89 4.33 4.79 -5.47
CA PHE A 89 3.50 4.33 -4.35
C PHE A 89 2.17 5.08 -4.20
N GLY A 90 1.88 6.07 -5.05
CA GLY A 90 0.64 6.84 -4.97
C GLY A 90 -0.21 6.72 -6.22
N ILE A 91 -1.48 7.11 -6.09
CA ILE A 91 -2.43 7.39 -7.17
C ILE A 91 -3.33 8.55 -6.77
N LEU A 92 -3.94 9.24 -7.75
CA LEU A 92 -5.00 10.20 -7.48
C LEU A 92 -6.35 9.50 -7.35
N LEU A 93 -7.02 9.77 -6.24
CA LEU A 93 -8.39 9.35 -5.95
C LEU A 93 -9.22 10.58 -5.59
N ASP A 94 -10.53 10.51 -5.78
CA ASP A 94 -11.43 11.45 -5.12
C ASP A 94 -11.50 11.14 -3.61
N LEU A 95 -11.94 12.13 -2.84
CA LEU A 95 -11.95 12.04 -1.37
C LEU A 95 -12.74 10.84 -0.83
N ASN A 96 -13.84 10.46 -1.49
CA ASN A 96 -14.64 9.33 -1.04
C ASN A 96 -13.90 8.02 -1.35
N MET A 97 -13.26 7.92 -2.51
CA MET A 97 -12.51 6.73 -2.91
C MET A 97 -11.23 6.50 -2.14
N GLU A 98 -10.52 7.57 -1.75
CA GLU A 98 -9.35 7.49 -0.90
C GLU A 98 -9.67 6.71 0.37
N TYR A 99 -10.74 7.10 1.08
CA TYR A 99 -11.18 6.43 2.31
C TYR A 99 -11.32 4.91 2.13
N TRP A 100 -11.97 4.48 1.05
CA TRP A 100 -12.18 3.05 0.80
C TRP A 100 -10.91 2.32 0.38
N PHE A 101 -10.03 2.98 -0.37
CA PHE A 101 -8.76 2.42 -0.81
C PHE A 101 -7.80 2.26 0.38
N ASP A 102 -7.67 3.30 1.20
CA ASP A 102 -6.80 3.36 2.36
C ASP A 102 -7.20 2.33 3.43
N ASP A 103 -8.50 2.12 3.63
CA ASP A 103 -9.00 1.07 4.52
C ASP A 103 -9.04 -0.32 3.87
N TYR A 104 -8.39 -0.52 2.71
CA TYR A 104 -8.33 -1.78 1.96
C TYR A 104 -9.69 -2.41 1.66
N TRP A 105 -10.73 -1.59 1.50
CA TRP A 105 -12.04 -2.04 1.07
C TRP A 105 -12.20 -2.04 -0.45
N ILE A 106 -11.32 -1.34 -1.17
CA ILE A 106 -11.22 -1.43 -2.62
C ILE A 106 -9.81 -1.86 -2.99
N GLY A 107 -9.70 -2.83 -3.89
CA GLY A 107 -8.42 -3.24 -4.46
C GLY A 107 -8.47 -3.29 -5.98
N PHE A 108 -7.31 -3.13 -6.62
CA PHE A 108 -7.19 -3.18 -8.08
C PHE A 108 -6.50 -4.46 -8.51
N ARG A 109 -7.20 -5.28 -9.31
CA ARG A 109 -6.63 -6.49 -9.89
C ARG A 109 -6.16 -6.20 -11.31
N TYR A 110 -4.86 -6.34 -11.56
CA TYR A 110 -4.31 -6.17 -12.90
C TYR A 110 -4.90 -7.20 -13.88
N ILE A 111 -5.35 -6.73 -15.05
CA ILE A 111 -5.93 -7.55 -16.11
C ILE A 111 -5.21 -7.42 -17.46
N GLY A 112 -4.09 -6.67 -17.50
CA GLY A 112 -3.28 -6.45 -18.72
C GLY A 112 -3.44 -5.06 -19.31
N ASN A 113 -2.52 -4.65 -20.19
CA ASN A 113 -2.58 -3.38 -20.94
C ASN A 113 -2.89 -2.15 -20.07
N GLU A 114 -2.16 -1.96 -18.97
CA GLU A 114 -2.38 -0.84 -18.04
C GLU A 114 -3.82 -0.74 -17.50
N SER A 115 -4.54 -1.88 -17.48
CA SER A 115 -5.93 -1.97 -17.06
C SER A 115 -6.07 -2.82 -15.81
N TYR A 116 -7.04 -2.43 -14.98
CA TYR A 116 -7.32 -3.05 -13.69
C TYR A 116 -8.83 -3.23 -13.52
N ALA A 117 -9.23 -4.38 -12.99
CA ALA A 117 -10.58 -4.59 -12.48
C ALA A 117 -10.64 -4.13 -11.02
N VAL A 118 -11.56 -3.23 -10.71
CA VAL A 118 -11.80 -2.76 -9.36
C VAL A 118 -12.59 -3.82 -8.60
N HIS A 119 -12.11 -4.20 -7.42
CA HIS A 119 -12.78 -5.17 -6.56
C HIS A 119 -13.19 -4.48 -5.26
N ASN A 120 -14.49 -4.50 -4.97
CA ASN A 120 -15.04 -4.10 -3.69
C ASN A 120 -14.97 -5.28 -2.69
N PHE A 121 -14.24 -5.09 -1.61
CA PHE A 121 -14.11 -6.00 -0.45
C PHE A 121 -15.00 -5.60 0.72
N TYR A 122 -15.66 -4.44 0.65
CA TYR A 122 -16.66 -4.05 1.64
C TYR A 122 -17.84 -5.03 1.63
N LYS A 123 -18.63 -5.03 2.71
CA LYS A 123 -19.78 -5.94 2.84
C LYS A 123 -20.99 -5.51 2.00
N GLU A 124 -21.07 -4.22 1.67
CA GLU A 124 -22.14 -3.63 0.87
C GLU A 124 -21.58 -3.19 -0.49
N THR A 125 -22.48 -3.03 -1.46
CA THR A 125 -22.15 -2.42 -2.75
C THR A 125 -21.71 -0.98 -2.55
N VAL A 126 -20.57 -0.63 -3.14
CA VAL A 126 -20.03 0.73 -3.19
C VAL A 126 -20.20 1.22 -4.62
N GLY A 127 -20.86 2.37 -4.78
CA GLY A 127 -21.02 3.00 -6.09
C GLY A 127 -19.75 3.69 -6.55
N THR A 128 -19.68 4.07 -7.83
CA THR A 128 -18.52 4.76 -8.42
C THR A 128 -18.15 6.09 -7.78
N PHE A 129 -19.01 6.70 -6.97
CA PHE A 129 -18.71 7.93 -6.21
C PHE A 129 -18.38 7.68 -4.72
N GLY A 130 -18.21 6.42 -4.33
CA GLY A 130 -17.75 6.05 -2.99
C GLY A 130 -18.84 6.12 -1.93
N THR A 131 -20.10 6.04 -2.32
CA THR A 131 -21.22 5.92 -1.38
C THR A 131 -21.70 4.48 -1.35
N THR A 132 -22.12 4.02 -0.17
CA THR A 132 -22.73 2.70 -0.01
C THR A 132 -24.18 2.73 -0.50
N TYR A 133 -24.65 1.56 -0.95
CA TYR A 133 -26.02 1.36 -1.35
C TYR A 133 -26.96 1.46 -0.13
N SER A 134 -27.58 2.63 0.03
CA SER A 134 -28.86 2.74 0.73
C SER A 134 -29.96 2.41 -0.27
N ASP A 135 -30.91 1.56 0.12
CA ASP A 135 -32.06 1.14 -0.72
C ASP A 135 -32.80 2.34 -1.37
N VAL A 136 -32.65 3.55 -0.83
CA VAL A 136 -33.30 4.79 -1.29
C VAL A 136 -32.68 5.38 -2.56
N LEU A 137 -31.41 5.10 -2.88
CA LEU A 137 -30.70 5.77 -3.99
C LEU A 137 -30.77 5.03 -5.34
N ALA A 138 -31.18 3.76 -5.33
CA ALA A 138 -31.27 2.92 -6.53
C ALA A 138 -32.34 3.39 -7.53
N GLU A 139 -33.39 4.06 -7.03
CA GLU A 139 -34.52 4.52 -7.85
C GLU A 139 -34.15 5.67 -8.81
N HIS A 140 -32.99 6.32 -8.63
CA HIS A 140 -32.61 7.50 -9.40
C HIS A 140 -31.69 7.23 -10.60
N GLY A 141 -31.53 5.97 -11.03
CA GLY A 141 -31.02 5.63 -12.37
C GLY A 141 -29.71 6.34 -12.74
N GLY A 142 -28.62 5.99 -12.08
CA GLY A 142 -27.29 6.56 -12.37
C GLY A 142 -26.14 5.95 -11.57
N TRP A 143 -26.41 4.87 -10.84
CA TRP A 143 -25.44 4.23 -9.96
C TRP A 143 -24.83 3.02 -10.66
N GLU A 144 -23.55 3.12 -10.97
CA GLU A 144 -22.75 2.00 -11.46
C GLU A 144 -22.08 1.32 -10.26
N ASP A 145 -22.22 -0.01 -10.16
CA ASP A 145 -21.49 -0.81 -9.19
C ASP A 145 -19.99 -0.68 -9.46
N LEU A 146 -19.22 -0.37 -8.42
CA LEU A 146 -17.78 -0.27 -8.53
C LEU A 146 -17.11 -1.63 -8.70
N HIS A 147 -17.71 -2.71 -8.19
CA HIS A 147 -17.15 -4.05 -8.31
C HIS A 147 -17.17 -4.53 -9.77
N GLY A 148 -16.01 -4.94 -10.27
CA GLY A 148 -15.83 -5.38 -11.66
C GLY A 148 -15.62 -4.23 -12.66
N LYS A 149 -15.73 -2.96 -12.23
CA LYS A 149 -15.42 -1.82 -13.09
C LYS A 149 -13.99 -1.90 -13.60
N VAL A 150 -13.82 -1.75 -14.90
CA VAL A 150 -12.50 -1.71 -15.52
C VAL A 150 -12.02 -0.28 -15.58
N ILE A 151 -10.85 -0.04 -15.00
CA ILE A 151 -10.14 1.25 -15.03
C ILE A 151 -8.82 1.09 -15.77
N THR A 152 -8.35 2.18 -16.35
CA THR A 152 -7.06 2.23 -17.05
C THR A 152 -6.20 3.31 -16.42
N THR A 153 -4.88 3.09 -16.34
CA THR A 153 -3.92 4.10 -15.88
C THR A 153 -4.17 5.44 -16.59
N PRO A 154 -4.38 6.57 -15.88
CA PRO A 154 -4.78 7.83 -16.51
C PRO A 154 -3.81 8.35 -17.58
N ASN A 155 -2.51 8.06 -17.41
CA ASN A 155 -1.45 8.36 -18.36
C ASN A 155 -0.55 7.11 -18.57
N PRO A 156 -0.94 6.20 -19.48
CA PRO A 156 -0.22 4.94 -19.70
C PRO A 156 1.23 5.10 -20.15
N ALA A 157 1.58 6.26 -20.72
CA ALA A 157 2.93 6.54 -21.23
C ALA A 157 3.92 6.99 -20.14
N SER A 158 3.45 7.30 -18.93
CA SER A 158 4.33 7.77 -17.87
C SER A 158 5.31 6.68 -17.39
N PRO A 159 6.62 6.97 -17.31
CA PRO A 159 7.60 6.00 -16.84
C PRO A 159 7.53 5.74 -15.32
N ILE A 160 6.83 6.60 -14.59
CA ILE A 160 6.66 6.53 -13.13
C ILE A 160 5.27 6.03 -12.73
N ASN A 161 4.59 5.30 -13.62
CA ASN A 161 3.33 4.63 -13.25
C ASN A 161 3.60 3.53 -12.21
N PRO A 162 2.68 3.32 -11.26
CA PRO A 162 2.82 2.23 -10.31
C PRO A 162 2.87 0.90 -11.07
N PRO A 163 3.93 0.08 -10.89
CA PRO A 163 3.98 -1.25 -11.47
C PRO A 163 2.80 -2.11 -10.96
N PRO A 164 2.29 -3.05 -11.77
CA PRO A 164 1.23 -3.98 -11.37
C PRO A 164 1.50 -4.73 -10.06
N GLY A 165 2.77 -4.98 -9.77
CA GLY A 165 3.24 -5.58 -8.52
C GLY A 165 2.76 -4.86 -7.25
N LEU A 166 2.79 -3.53 -7.24
CA LEU A 166 2.35 -2.77 -6.06
C LEU A 166 0.85 -2.87 -5.85
N PHE A 167 0.06 -2.88 -6.92
CA PHE A 167 -1.38 -3.15 -6.80
C PHE A 167 -1.65 -4.58 -6.32
N ARG A 168 -0.82 -5.56 -6.71
CA ARG A 168 -0.91 -6.93 -6.18
C ARG A 168 -0.65 -6.97 -4.67
N TRP A 169 0.31 -6.21 -4.18
CA TRP A 169 0.58 -6.04 -2.76
C TRP A 169 -0.64 -5.47 -2.02
N HIS A 170 -1.16 -4.35 -2.51
CA HIS A 170 -2.32 -3.70 -1.91
C HIS A 170 -3.56 -4.60 -1.94
N TYR A 171 -3.81 -5.27 -3.06
CA TYR A 171 -4.90 -6.23 -3.21
C TYR A 171 -4.79 -7.38 -2.20
N LEU A 172 -3.58 -7.87 -1.91
CA LEU A 172 -3.37 -8.86 -0.85
C LEU A 172 -3.75 -8.31 0.53
N GLN A 173 -3.49 -7.02 0.81
CA GLN A 173 -3.97 -6.38 2.04
C GLN A 173 -5.50 -6.35 2.12
N CYS A 174 -6.20 -6.08 1.02
CA CYS A 174 -7.66 -6.15 0.95
C CYS A 174 -8.18 -7.56 1.25
N VAL A 175 -7.56 -8.59 0.65
CA VAL A 175 -7.89 -10.00 0.89
C VAL A 175 -7.68 -10.36 2.36
N ILE A 176 -6.50 -10.04 2.92
CA ILE A 176 -6.19 -10.29 4.32
C ILE A 176 -7.21 -9.60 5.21
N ARG A 177 -7.54 -8.31 4.97
CA ARG A 177 -8.55 -7.60 5.76
C ARG A 177 -9.90 -8.31 5.74
N LYS A 178 -10.38 -8.71 4.57
CA LYS A 178 -11.70 -9.33 4.41
C LYS A 178 -11.78 -10.70 5.08
N PHE A 179 -10.71 -11.49 4.99
CA PHE A 179 -10.71 -12.90 5.38
C PHE A 179 -9.94 -13.19 6.67
N SER A 180 -9.25 -12.22 7.29
CA SER A 180 -8.58 -12.39 8.59
C SER A 180 -9.53 -12.28 9.80
N THR A 181 -10.84 -12.49 9.59
CA THR A 181 -11.82 -12.50 10.68
C THR A 181 -11.65 -13.73 11.56
N THR A 182 -12.06 -13.64 12.84
CA THR A 182 -12.02 -14.76 13.79
C THR A 182 -12.72 -16.00 13.24
N ASP A 183 -13.84 -15.80 12.52
CA ASP A 183 -14.60 -16.89 11.91
C ASP A 183 -13.79 -17.64 10.84
N TYR A 184 -13.01 -16.93 10.04
CA TYR A 184 -12.14 -17.53 9.02
C TYR A 184 -10.88 -18.17 9.63
N GLN A 185 -10.34 -17.59 10.71
CA GLN A 185 -9.20 -18.17 11.44
C GLN A 185 -9.54 -19.52 12.09
N ASN A 186 -10.82 -19.77 12.36
CA ASN A 186 -11.31 -21.01 12.94
C ASN A 186 -11.57 -22.13 11.90
N ILE A 187 -11.43 -21.85 10.60
CA ILE A 187 -11.55 -22.87 9.55
C ILE A 187 -10.28 -23.74 9.60
N ALA A 188 -10.46 -25.04 9.86
CA ALA A 188 -9.35 -25.99 9.90
C ALA A 188 -8.52 -25.93 8.59
N HIS A 189 -7.19 -25.94 8.73
CA HIS A 189 -6.20 -25.86 7.64
C HIS A 189 -6.00 -24.50 6.98
N ILE A 190 -6.64 -23.42 7.46
CA ILE A 190 -6.34 -22.06 7.01
C ILE A 190 -5.50 -21.35 8.09
N ALA A 191 -4.18 -21.26 7.88
CA ALA A 191 -3.30 -20.48 8.74
C ALA A 191 -3.19 -19.05 8.19
N LEU A 192 -3.86 -18.10 8.84
CA LEU A 192 -3.77 -16.67 8.54
C LEU A 192 -2.77 -16.04 9.50
N TYR A 193 -1.64 -15.62 8.97
CA TYR A 193 -0.51 -15.15 9.80
C TYR A 193 -0.54 -13.64 10.08
N GLU A 194 -1.50 -12.88 9.54
CA GLU A 194 -1.40 -11.43 9.53
C GLU A 194 -2.76 -10.76 9.49
N LYS A 195 -2.89 -9.63 10.19
CA LYS A 195 -3.99 -8.66 9.99
C LYS A 195 -3.47 -7.59 9.01
N SER A 196 -4.35 -6.91 8.29
CA SER A 196 -3.99 -5.80 7.38
C SER A 196 -3.58 -4.53 8.11
N VAL A 197 -2.56 -3.79 7.69
CA VAL A 197 -2.10 -2.55 8.36
C VAL A 197 -3.02 -1.35 8.02
N PRO A 198 -3.93 -0.86 8.89
CA PRO A 198 -5.03 0.07 8.55
C PRO A 198 -4.55 1.48 8.21
N MET A 199 -4.70 2.03 6.99
CA MET A 199 -4.08 3.30 6.55
C MET A 199 -4.60 4.58 7.21
N LYS A 200 -5.71 4.49 7.94
CA LYS A 200 -6.24 5.56 8.78
C LYS A 200 -5.14 6.20 9.66
N GLY A 201 -5.00 7.52 9.56
CA GLY A 201 -3.95 8.31 10.23
C GLY A 201 -2.76 8.73 9.36
N ASP A 202 -2.72 8.32 8.07
CA ASP A 202 -1.78 8.89 7.08
C ASP A 202 -2.29 10.23 6.48
N SER A 203 -3.52 10.63 6.81
CA SER A 203 -4.07 11.97 6.56
C SER A 203 -3.23 13.04 7.29
N GLU A 204 -3.08 14.23 6.72
CA GLU A 204 -2.26 15.35 7.24
C GLU A 204 -2.63 15.85 8.66
N ASP A 205 -3.63 15.26 9.31
CA ASP A 205 -4.09 15.62 10.64
C ASP A 205 -3.21 14.95 11.72
N GLU A 206 -2.58 15.76 12.57
CA GLU A 206 -1.71 15.34 13.69
C GLU A 206 -2.51 14.71 14.86
N GLY A 207 -3.51 13.88 14.54
CA GLY A 207 -4.31 13.17 15.51
C GLY A 207 -3.47 12.18 16.32
N THR A 208 -3.59 12.27 17.65
CA THR A 208 -2.94 11.36 18.61
C THR A 208 -3.61 9.98 18.61
N ASP A 209 -3.43 9.19 17.56
CA ASP A 209 -3.87 7.80 17.57
C ASP A 209 -2.95 6.96 18.48
N SER A 210 -3.57 6.26 19.42
CA SER A 210 -2.87 5.44 20.42
C SER A 210 -2.17 4.25 19.77
N GLU A 211 -0.84 4.16 19.94
CA GLU A 211 0.10 3.13 19.47
C GLU A 211 -0.21 1.67 19.92
N ALA A 212 -1.35 1.38 20.53
CA ALA A 212 -1.68 0.09 21.12
C ALA A 212 -2.59 -0.73 20.21
N ASP A 213 -1.99 -1.57 19.37
CA ASP A 213 -2.40 -2.97 19.08
C ASP A 213 -2.00 -3.40 17.66
N TRP A 214 -0.80 -3.98 17.53
CA TRP A 214 -0.45 -4.81 16.38
C TRP A 214 0.18 -6.14 16.82
N PRO A 215 -0.50 -7.29 16.61
CA PRO A 215 -0.05 -8.60 17.10
C PRO A 215 1.31 -9.09 16.55
N SER A 216 1.77 -8.60 15.40
CA SER A 216 3.03 -9.06 14.77
C SER A 216 4.29 -8.36 15.30
N ALA A 217 4.16 -7.27 16.07
CA ALA A 217 5.25 -6.34 16.38
C ALA A 217 6.49 -6.96 17.07
N ILE A 218 6.37 -8.15 17.67
CA ILE A 218 7.46 -8.89 18.31
C ILE A 218 8.31 -9.66 17.28
N PHE A 219 7.67 -10.35 16.33
CA PHE A 219 8.36 -11.04 15.24
C PHE A 219 9.09 -10.05 14.32
N ASP A 220 8.59 -8.83 14.26
CA ASP A 220 9.06 -7.77 13.38
C ASP A 220 10.33 -7.15 13.93
N ARG A 221 10.33 -6.91 15.26
CA ARG A 221 11.53 -6.53 16.00
C ARG A 221 12.63 -7.59 15.89
N GLY A 222 12.29 -8.88 16.00
CA GLY A 222 13.26 -9.96 15.85
C GLY A 222 13.90 -10.01 14.45
N ARG A 223 13.10 -9.82 13.39
CA ARG A 223 13.61 -9.86 12.01
C ARG A 223 14.41 -8.63 11.62
N MET A 224 14.03 -7.43 12.09
CA MET A 224 14.86 -6.24 11.87
C MET A 224 16.18 -6.30 12.62
N ALA A 225 16.19 -6.79 13.86
CA ALA A 225 17.44 -7.03 14.58
C ALA A 225 18.34 -8.00 13.81
N TYR A 226 17.76 -9.01 13.15
CA TYR A 226 18.51 -9.94 12.31
C TYR A 226 19.03 -9.28 11.02
N ALA A 227 18.20 -8.53 10.30
CA ALA A 227 18.62 -7.84 9.07
C ALA A 227 19.67 -6.75 9.35
N GLU A 228 19.52 -5.99 10.44
CA GLU A 228 20.52 -5.01 10.90
C GLU A 228 21.82 -5.71 11.31
N ALA A 229 21.74 -6.83 12.04
CA ALA A 229 22.93 -7.61 12.38
C ALA A 229 23.65 -8.16 11.14
N GLN A 230 22.90 -8.56 10.11
CA GLN A 230 23.47 -9.04 8.86
C GLN A 230 24.15 -7.91 8.07
N LEU A 231 23.51 -6.74 7.99
CA LEU A 231 24.08 -5.55 7.36
C LEU A 231 25.35 -5.06 8.09
N GLU A 232 25.34 -5.10 9.42
CA GLU A 232 26.51 -4.74 10.23
C GLU A 232 27.64 -5.77 10.03
N ALA A 233 27.31 -7.06 9.97
CA ALA A 233 28.30 -8.10 9.65
C ALA A 233 28.93 -7.88 8.27
N GLU A 234 28.15 -7.52 7.26
CA GLU A 234 28.65 -7.19 5.92
C GLU A 234 29.55 -5.93 5.94
N ARG A 235 29.20 -4.90 6.72
CA ARG A 235 30.08 -3.73 6.93
C ARG A 235 31.39 -4.11 7.61
N MET A 236 31.33 -4.93 8.65
CA MET A 236 32.52 -5.37 9.38
C MET A 236 33.44 -6.22 8.50
N ASP A 237 32.87 -7.09 7.66
CA ASP A 237 33.65 -7.91 6.72
C ASP A 237 34.32 -7.04 5.65
N ALA A 238 33.62 -6.04 5.12
CA ALA A 238 34.20 -5.06 4.19
C ALA A 238 35.37 -4.26 4.82
N VAL A 239 35.26 -3.88 6.09
CA VAL A 239 36.35 -3.23 6.84
C VAL A 239 37.53 -4.17 7.04
N ALA A 240 37.28 -5.44 7.40
CA ALA A 240 38.33 -6.43 7.59
C ALA A 240 39.11 -6.71 6.31
N GLN A 241 38.42 -6.82 5.17
CA GLN A 241 39.04 -6.97 3.85
C GLN A 241 39.88 -5.75 3.48
N TRP A 242 39.42 -4.54 3.78
CA TRP A 242 40.19 -3.31 3.56
C TRP A 242 41.48 -3.28 4.38
N ILE A 243 41.43 -3.62 5.67
CA ILE A 243 42.61 -3.72 6.54
C ILE A 243 43.59 -4.78 6.02
N ALA A 244 43.10 -5.93 5.58
CA ALA A 244 43.96 -7.01 5.07
C ALA A 244 44.61 -6.68 3.71
N SER A 245 44.03 -5.73 2.96
CA SER A 245 44.55 -5.26 1.68
C SER A 245 45.47 -4.05 1.76
N SER A 246 45.68 -3.50 2.98
CA SER A 246 46.55 -2.35 3.27
C SER A 246 47.88 -2.80 3.87
#